data_AF-A0A3C0FER0-F1
#
_entry.id   AF-A0A3C0FER0-F1
#
_cell.length_a   1.000
_cell.length_b   1.000
_cell.length_c   1.000
_cell.angle_alpha   90.00
_cell.angle_beta   90.00
_cell.angle_gamma   90.00
#
_symmetry.space_group_name_H-M   'P 1'
#
loop_
_entity.id
_entity.type
_entity.pdbx_description
1 polymer ?
#
loop_
_entity_poly.entity_id
_entity_poly.type
_entity_poly.pdbx_seq_one_letter_code
_entity_poly.pdbx_strand_id
1 'polypeptide(L)' 'MSLQHKELAAGRWQQLPLVEQMAHIGSEVERALNWRAKGNADYCQRAFERALELLDLTLTGVRGYACLKELARV' A
#
# COMPACT_ATOMS: atom_id res chain seq x y z
N MET A 1 9.21 -4.60 10.25
CA MET A 1 9.27 -4.68 8.77
C MET A 1 10.38 -3.75 8.29
N SER A 2 11.22 -4.19 7.35
CA SER A 2 12.09 -3.24 6.63
C SER A 2 11.25 -2.51 5.60
N LEU A 3 11.37 -1.18 5.53
CA LEU A 3 10.77 -0.39 4.46
C LEU A 3 11.33 -0.86 3.11
N GLN A 4 10.47 -1.34 2.23
CA GLN A 4 10.84 -1.75 0.88
C GLN A 4 10.92 -0.52 -0.02
N HIS A 5 10.08 0.49 0.22
CA HIS A 5 10.00 1.70 -0.60
C HIS A 5 10.67 2.90 0.07
N LYS A 6 11.98 2.79 0.32
CA LYS A 6 12.76 3.80 1.04
C LYS A 6 12.61 5.21 0.49
N GLU A 7 12.61 5.38 -0.84
CA GLU A 7 12.48 6.69 -1.46
C GLU A 7 11.04 7.25 -1.45
N LEU A 8 10.02 6.38 -1.45
CA LEU A 8 8.63 6.81 -1.30
C LEU A 8 8.38 7.25 0.15
N ALA A 9 8.89 6.46 1.10
CA ALA A 9 8.87 6.77 2.53
C ALA A 9 9.63 8.05 2.88
N ALA A 10 10.62 8.46 2.08
CA ALA A 10 11.35 9.72 2.24
C ALA A 10 10.54 10.99 1.89
N GLY A 11 9.24 10.86 1.62
CA GLY A 11 8.31 11.99 1.49
C GLY A 11 7.69 12.15 0.09
N ARG A 12 8.24 11.49 -0.94
CA ARG A 12 7.66 11.55 -2.30
C ARG A 12 6.27 10.96 -2.38
N TRP A 13 5.96 9.97 -1.54
CA TRP A 13 4.63 9.35 -1.51
C TRP A 13 3.52 10.38 -1.28
N GLN A 14 3.73 11.34 -0.37
CA GLN A 14 2.72 12.36 -0.03
C GLN A 14 2.54 13.43 -1.10
N GLN A 15 3.41 13.47 -2.11
CA GLN A 15 3.28 14.38 -3.24
C GLN A 15 2.35 13.82 -4.32
N LEU A 16 2.09 12.51 -4.30
CA LEU A 16 1.18 11.85 -5.24
C LEU A 16 -0.28 12.16 -4.86
N PRO A 17 -1.16 12.42 -5.84
CA PRO A 17 -2.61 12.43 -5.61
C PRO A 17 -3.09 11.12 -4.99
N LEU A 18 -4.14 11.19 -4.14
CA LEU A 18 -4.69 10.00 -3.48
C LEU A 18 -5.07 8.89 -4.48
N VAL A 19 -5.58 9.25 -5.65
CA VAL A 19 -5.91 8.28 -6.71
C VAL A 19 -4.68 7.49 -7.20
N GLU A 20 -3.51 8.14 -7.29
CA GLU A 20 -2.26 7.49 -7.68
C GLU A 20 -1.73 6.60 -6.55
N GLN A 21 -1.78 7.09 -5.30
CA GLN A 21 -1.44 6.29 -4.11
C GLN A 21 -2.28 5.00 -4.07
N MET A 22 -3.59 5.11 -4.30
CA MET A 22 -4.50 3.97 -4.34
C MET A 22 -4.23 3.04 -5.53
N ALA A 23 -3.84 3.55 -6.70
CA ALA A 23 -3.47 2.73 -7.85
C ALA A 23 -2.20 1.90 -7.58
N HIS A 24 -1.22 2.50 -6.91
CA HIS A 24 0.00 1.80 -6.47
C HIS A 24 -0.31 0.72 -5.42
N ILE A 25 -1.15 1.02 -4.42
CA ILE A 25 -1.61 0.03 -3.43
C ILE A 25 -2.34 -1.13 -4.13
N GLY A 26 -3.28 -0.81 -5.03
CA GLY A 26 -4.04 -1.79 -5.80
C GLY A 26 -3.15 -2.70 -6.64
N SER A 27 -2.08 -2.17 -7.22
CA SER A 27 -1.10 -2.94 -8.00
C SER A 27 -0.34 -3.97 -7.13
N GLU A 28 -0.02 -3.65 -5.88
CA GLU A 28 0.60 -4.62 -4.96
C GLU A 28 -0.40 -5.68 -4.49
N VAL A 29 -1.67 -5.31 -4.28
CA VAL A 29 -2.75 -6.27 -3.96
C VAL A 29 -2.97 -7.24 -5.12
N GLU A 30 -3.09 -6.73 -6.35
CA GLU A 30 -3.22 -7.56 -7.55
C GLU A 30 -2.03 -8.52 -7.69
N ARG A 31 -0.80 -8.02 -7.45
CA ARG A 31 0.40 -8.84 -7.48
C ARG A 31 0.38 -9.96 -6.43
N ALA A 32 -0.09 -9.67 -5.22
CA ALA A 32 -0.25 -10.69 -4.19
C ALA A 32 -1.24 -11.78 -4.64
N LEU A 33 -2.39 -11.38 -5.19
CA LEU A 33 -3.39 -12.32 -5.72
C LEU A 33 -2.83 -13.17 -6.88
N ASN A 34 -2.09 -12.56 -7.80
CA ASN A 34 -1.46 -13.25 -8.93
C ASN A 34 -0.43 -14.31 -8.45
N TRP A 35 0.36 -14.01 -7.41
CA TRP A 35 1.30 -14.99 -6.85
C TRP A 35 0.60 -16.08 -6.04
N ARG A 36 -0.47 -15.74 -5.32
CA ARG A 36 -1.34 -16.71 -4.65
C ARG A 36 -1.94 -17.70 -5.64
N ALA A 37 -2.46 -17.24 -6.77
CA ALA A 37 -3.02 -18.09 -7.82
C ALA A 37 -1.97 -19.05 -8.41
N LYS A 38 -0.69 -18.67 -8.40
CA LYS A 38 0.44 -19.50 -8.84
C LYS A 38 0.98 -20.43 -7.75
N GLY A 39 0.38 -20.47 -6.56
CA GLY A 39 0.85 -21.27 -5.43
C GLY A 39 2.16 -20.80 -4.81
N ASN A 40 2.59 -19.56 -5.10
CA ASN A 40 3.84 -19.01 -4.60
C ASN A 40 3.59 -18.14 -3.35
N ALA A 41 3.65 -18.79 -2.18
CA ALA A 41 3.34 -18.15 -0.91
C ALA A 41 4.34 -17.03 -0.52
N ASP A 42 5.64 -17.20 -0.79
CA ASP A 42 6.66 -16.20 -0.44
C ASP A 42 6.42 -14.88 -1.20
N TYR A 43 6.25 -14.96 -2.52
CA TYR A 43 6.03 -13.78 -3.34
C TYR A 43 4.66 -13.14 -3.09
N CYS A 44 3.65 -13.94 -2.75
CA CYS A 44 2.36 -13.45 -2.28
C CYS A 44 2.54 -12.61 -1.00
N GLN A 45 3.23 -13.15 0.00
CA GLN A 45 3.47 -12.47 1.28
C GLN A 45 4.24 -11.17 1.07
N ARG A 46 5.31 -11.19 0.27
CA ARG A 46 6.12 -9.99 -0.01
C ARG A 46 5.36 -8.90 -0.77
N ALA A 47 4.43 -9.26 -1.65
CA ALA A 47 3.54 -8.28 -2.30
C ALA A 47 2.50 -7.71 -1.33
N PHE A 48 1.93 -8.57 -0.49
CA PHE A 48 0.97 -8.16 0.52
C PHE A 48 1.58 -7.18 1.55
N GLU A 49 2.78 -7.47 2.06
CA GLU A 49 3.51 -6.59 2.97
C GLU A 49 3.81 -5.22 2.36
N ARG A 50 4.12 -5.17 1.05
CA ARG A 50 4.29 -3.92 0.31
C ARG A 50 2.99 -3.12 0.21
N ALA A 51 1.86 -3.80 -0.05
CA ALA A 51 0.56 -3.13 -0.07
C ALA A 51 0.25 -2.47 1.29
N LEU A 52 0.55 -3.18 2.39
CA LEU A 52 0.38 -2.64 3.75
C LEU A 52 1.31 -1.45 4.02
N GLU A 53 2.59 -1.53 3.63
CA GLU A 53 3.54 -0.42 3.75
C GLU A 53 3.01 0.84 3.04
N LEU A 54 2.51 0.71 1.81
CA LEU A 54 1.97 1.83 1.05
C LEU A 54 0.66 2.38 1.65
N LEU A 55 -0.18 1.52 2.22
CA LEU A 55 -1.38 1.94 2.95
C LEU A 55 -1.01 2.72 4.21
N ASP A 56 -0.05 2.24 5.00
CA ASP A 56 0.47 2.94 6.18
C ASP A 56 1.03 4.31 5.81
N LEU A 57 1.85 4.38 4.75
CA LEU A 57 2.33 5.66 4.23
C LEU A 57 1.16 6.59 3.87
N THR A 58 0.14 6.09 3.17
CA THR A 58 -1.05 6.89 2.81
C THR A 58 -1.76 7.45 4.04
N LEU A 59 -1.95 6.64 5.08
CA LEU A 59 -2.60 7.06 6.32
C LEU A 59 -1.85 8.19 7.05
N THR A 60 -0.53 8.32 6.89
CA THR A 60 0.23 9.43 7.49
C THR A 60 -0.15 10.81 6.92
N GLY A 61 -0.59 10.88 5.66
CA GLY A 61 -0.92 12.12 4.96
C GLY A 61 -2.41 12.47 4.94
N VAL A 62 -3.29 11.47 5.06
CA VAL A 62 -4.73 11.69 5.06
C VAL A 62 -5.17 12.45 6.32
N ARG A 63 -6.07 13.42 6.11
CA ARG A 63 -6.72 14.19 7.18
C ARG A 63 -8.23 14.18 6.92
N GLY A 64 -9.00 13.85 7.94
CA GLY A 64 -10.47 13.85 7.87
C GLY A 64 -11.08 12.48 8.18
N TYR A 65 -12.12 12.51 9.01
CA TYR A 65 -12.76 11.30 9.56
C TYR A 65 -13.37 10.40 8.48
N ALA A 66 -13.99 10.98 7.44
CA ALA A 66 -14.60 10.21 6.35
C ALA A 66 -13.57 9.37 5.59
N CYS A 67 -12.41 9.94 5.26
CA CYS A 67 -11.36 9.23 4.52
C CYS A 67 -10.68 8.16 5.40
N LEU A 68 -10.46 8.44 6.68
CA LEU A 68 -9.95 7.44 7.63
C LEU A 68 -10.92 6.26 7.80
N LYS A 69 -12.23 6.53 7.85
CA LYS A 69 -13.28 5.51 7.85
C LYS A 69 -13.19 4.56 6.67
N GLU A 70 -12.96 5.11 5.49
CA GLU A 70 -12.88 4.31 4.27
C GLU A 70 -11.58 3.50 4.19
N LEU A 71 -10.44 4.14 4.44
CA LEU A 71 -9.12 3.53 4.27
C LEU A 71 -8.75 2.57 5.40
N ALA A 72 -9.04 2.93 6.64
CA ALA A 72 -8.65 2.17 7.83
C ALA A 72 -9.82 1.43 8.51
N ARG A 73 -11.06 1.61 8.03
CA ARG A 73 -12.27 0.94 8.55
C ARG A 73 -12.50 1.18 10.06
N VAL A 74 -12.16 2.40 10.54
CA VAL A 74 -12.28 2.87 11.94
C VAL A 74 -13.48 3.79 12.18
#